data_AF-A0A2V4DN82-F1
#
_entry.id   AF-A0A2V4DN82-F1
#
_cell.length_a   1.000
_cell.length_b   1.000
_cell.length_c   1.000
_cell.angle_alpha   90.00
_cell.angle_beta   90.00
_cell.angle_gamma   90.00
#
_symmetry.space_group_name_H-M   'P 1'
#
loop_
_entity.id
_entity.type
_entity.pdbx_description
1 polymer ?
#
loop_
_entity_poly.entity_id
_entity_poly.type
_entity_poly.pdbx_seq_one_letter_code
_entity_poly.pdbx_strand_id
1 'polypeptide(L)'
;MFILLGKLIYSFIWLFLLFNLVHPFPKPANVVAYVGLAAFVITHGLQAWLLQSTMTNQEKQQDKFKALRLFIFGVFETLSWKNKK
;
A
#
# COMPACT_ATOMS: atom_id res chain seq x y z
N MET A 1 9.10 -16.84 -2.09
CA MET A 1 9.17 -16.68 -0.62
C MET A 1 9.31 -15.22 -0.19
N PHE A 2 10.22 -14.42 -0.77
CA PHE A 2 10.45 -13.01 -0.40
C PHE A 2 9.25 -12.05 -0.57
N ILE A 3 8.33 -12.32 -1.51
CA ILE A 3 7.17 -11.46 -1.75
C ILE A 3 6.21 -11.46 -0.55
N LEU A 4 5.99 -12.63 0.08
CA LEU A 4 5.14 -12.73 1.26
C LEU A 4 5.74 -11.94 2.44
N LEU A 5 7.06 -12.04 2.62
CA LEU A 5 7.79 -11.28 3.62
C LEU A 5 7.70 -9.77 3.37
N GLY A 6 7.84 -9.35 2.10
CA GLY A 6 7.64 -7.96 1.69
C GLY A 6 6.24 -7.45 2.03
N LYS A 7 5.18 -8.21 1.72
CA LYS A 7 3.80 -7.85 2.08
C LYS A 7 3.58 -7.76 3.59
N LEU A 8 4.21 -8.65 4.36
CA LEU A 8 4.13 -8.64 5.83
C LEU A 8 4.77 -7.38 6.41
N ILE A 9 6.00 -7.06 5.98
CA ILE A 9 6.71 -5.84 6.38
C ILE A 9 5.89 -4.60 5.99
N TYR A 10 5.29 -4.61 4.80
CA TYR A 10 4.45 -3.51 4.34
C TYR A 10 3.22 -3.28 5.21
N SER A 11 2.54 -4.37 5.58
CA SER A 11 1.39 -4.31 6.47
C SER A 11 1.80 -3.86 7.87
N PHE A 12 3.01 -4.21 8.33
CA PHE A 12 3.56 -3.71 9.59
C PHE A 12 3.81 -2.21 9.54
N ILE A 13 4.32 -1.66 8.43
CA ILE A 13 4.49 -0.21 8.25
C ILE A 13 3.15 0.52 8.31
N TRP A 14 2.12 0.03 7.63
CA TRP A 14 0.75 0.56 7.74
C TRP A 14 0.27 0.57 9.19
N LEU A 15 0.42 -0.56 9.90
CA LEU A 15 0.00 -0.68 11.29
C LEU A 15 0.76 0.30 12.18
N PHE A 16 2.08 0.42 12.04
CA PHE A 16 2.92 1.34 12.81
C PHE A 16 2.51 2.80 12.63
N LEU A 17 2.29 3.22 11.37
CA LEU A 17 1.91 4.60 11.06
C LEU A 17 0.47 4.92 11.49
N LEU A 18 -0.47 3.98 11.30
CA LEU A 18 -1.85 4.15 11.76
C LEU A 18 -1.96 4.09 13.28
N PHE A 19 -1.15 3.27 13.95
CA PHE A 19 -1.11 3.20 15.40
C PHE A 19 -0.74 4.55 16.02
N ASN A 20 0.16 5.33 15.39
CA ASN A 20 0.48 6.69 15.82
C ASN A 20 -0.72 7.66 15.78
N LEU A 21 -1.79 7.36 15.03
CA LEU A 21 -3.03 8.15 15.08
C LEU A 21 -3.81 7.93 16.38
N VAL A 22 -3.81 6.70 16.89
CA VAL A 22 -4.58 6.30 18.10
C VAL A 22 -3.74 6.50 19.37
N HIS A 23 -2.45 6.15 19.29
CA HIS A 23 -1.50 6.28 20.38
C HIS A 23 -0.24 7.00 19.87
N PRO A 24 -0.21 8.34 19.92
CA PRO A 24 0.88 9.14 19.38
C PRO A 24 2.22 8.77 20.02
N PHE A 25 3.24 8.65 19.18
CA PHE A 25 4.61 8.45 19.64
C PHE A 25 5.14 9.70 20.38
N PRO A 26 6.19 9.55 21.22
CA PRO A 26 6.85 10.69 21.82
C PRO A 26 7.43 11.62 20.74
N LYS A 27 7.42 12.92 21.02
CA LYS A 27 8.02 13.92 20.12
C LYS A 27 9.54 13.69 20.04
N PRO A 28 10.17 13.82 18.85
CA PRO A 28 9.60 14.29 17.58
C PRO A 28 9.02 13.19 16.68
N ALA A 29 9.03 11.92 17.12
CA ALA A 29 8.69 10.76 16.28
C ALA A 29 7.24 10.80 15.77
N ASN A 30 6.29 11.35 16.53
CA ASN A 30 4.91 11.49 16.07
C ASN A 30 4.77 12.40 14.84
N VAL A 31 5.54 13.49 14.77
CA VAL A 31 5.49 14.43 13.63
C VAL A 31 6.01 13.71 12.38
N VAL A 32 7.12 12.98 12.52
CA VAL A 32 7.67 12.16 11.43
C VAL A 32 6.65 11.11 10.99
N ALA A 33 5.97 10.45 11.93
CA ALA A 33 4.95 9.46 11.62
C ALA A 33 3.70 10.07 10.94
N TYR A 34 3.27 11.28 11.31
CA TYR A 34 2.16 11.96 10.62
C TYR A 34 2.51 12.34 9.18
N VAL A 35 3.69 12.94 8.97
CA VAL A 35 4.17 13.29 7.63
C VAL A 35 4.40 12.03 6.80
N GLY A 36 5.01 11.01 7.42
CA GLY A 36 5.23 9.70 6.81
C GLY A 36 3.92 9.04 6.38
N LEU A 37 2.90 9.03 7.25
CA LEU A 37 1.58 8.50 6.92
C LEU A 37 0.94 9.28 5.77
N ALA A 38 0.99 10.63 5.79
CA ALA A 38 0.44 11.45 4.73
C ALA A 38 1.11 11.15 3.38
N ALA A 39 2.45 11.17 3.33
CA ALA A 39 3.19 10.84 2.12
C ALA A 39 2.89 9.41 1.66
N PHE A 40 2.84 8.45 2.58
CA PHE A 40 2.56 7.05 2.28
C PHE A 40 1.17 6.90 1.66
N VAL A 41 0.11 7.42 2.29
CA VAL A 41 -1.26 7.37 1.75
C VAL A 41 -1.36 8.05 0.39
N ILE A 42 -0.73 9.22 0.21
CA ILE A 42 -0.77 9.96 -1.07
C ILE A 42 -0.09 9.17 -2.18
N THR A 43 1.13 8.69 -1.95
CA THR A 43 1.87 7.93 -2.97
C THR A 43 1.16 6.63 -3.33
N HIS A 44 0.60 5.92 -2.34
CA HIS A 44 -0.16 4.69 -2.58
C HIS A 44 -1.47 4.94 -3.29
N GLY A 45 -2.18 6.00 -2.90
CA GLY A 45 -3.41 6.44 -3.54
C GLY A 45 -3.15 6.78 -5.00
N LEU A 46 -2.08 7.52 -5.28
CA LEU A 46 -1.67 7.86 -6.64
C LEU A 46 -1.33 6.61 -7.46
N GLN A 47 -0.55 5.68 -6.92
CA GLN A 47 -0.21 4.42 -7.59
C GLN A 47 -1.46 3.57 -7.90
N ALA A 48 -2.37 3.43 -6.93
CA ALA A 48 -3.62 2.71 -7.10
C ALA A 48 -4.55 3.39 -8.10
N TRP A 49 -4.62 4.73 -8.08
CA TRP A 49 -5.42 5.51 -9.03
C TRP A 49 -4.88 5.42 -10.45
N LEU A 50 -3.55 5.51 -10.64
CA LEU A 50 -2.90 5.32 -11.93
C LEU A 50 -3.13 3.91 -12.48
N LEU A 51 -3.08 2.88 -11.64
CA LEU A 51 -3.43 1.52 -12.06
C LEU A 51 -4.91 1.46 -12.48
N GLN A 52 -5.81 2.01 -11.65
CA GLN A 52 -7.25 1.99 -11.92
C GLN A 52 -7.62 2.76 -13.20
N SER A 53 -6.91 3.85 -13.52
CA SER A 53 -7.15 4.65 -14.72
C SER A 53 -6.61 3.98 -15.99
N THR A 54 -5.52 3.22 -15.88
CA THR A 54 -4.87 2.53 -17.02
C THR A 54 -5.46 1.15 -17.32
N MET A 55 -6.17 0.53 -16.38
CA MET A 55 -6.83 -0.76 -16.60
C MET A 55 -8.02 -0.68 -17.56
N THR A 56 -8.10 -1.64 -18.48
CA THR A 56 -9.25 -1.84 -19.36
C THR A 56 -10.49 -2.30 -18.58
N ASN A 57 -11.67 -2.16 -19.18
CA ASN A 57 -12.92 -2.64 -18.56
C ASN A 57 -12.91 -4.15 -18.32
N GLN A 58 -12.28 -4.92 -19.21
CA GLN A 58 -12.10 -6.38 -19.04
C GLN A 58 -11.20 -6.70 -17.84
N GLU A 59 -10.07 -6.01 -17.68
CA GLU A 59 -9.18 -6.20 -16.52
C GLU A 59 -9.84 -5.79 -15.21
N LYS A 60 -10.65 -4.72 -15.23
CA LYS A 60 -11.47 -4.29 -14.07
C LYS A 60 -12.51 -5.33 -13.69
N GLN A 61 -13.11 -6.03 -14.66
CA GLN A 61 -14.04 -7.13 -14.38
C GLN A 61 -13.35 -8.37 -13.83
N GLN A 62 -12.13 -8.68 -14.28
CA GLN A 62 -11.36 -9.82 -13.78
C GLN A 62 -10.90 -9.65 -12.33
N ASP A 63 -10.43 -8.45 -11.95
CA ASP A 63 -10.03 -8.19 -10.55
C ASP A 63 -10.34 -6.75 -10.11
N LYS A 64 -11.54 -6.57 -9.58
CA LYS A 64 -12.01 -5.28 -9.02
C LYS A 64 -11.21 -4.82 -7.80
N PHE A 65 -10.52 -5.73 -7.12
CA PHE A 65 -9.75 -5.43 -5.91
C PHE A 65 -8.28 -5.16 -6.21
N LYS A 66 -7.85 -5.23 -7.48
CA LYS A 66 -6.45 -5.07 -7.86
C LYS A 66 -5.88 -3.71 -7.44
N ALA A 67 -6.60 -2.62 -7.69
CA ALA A 67 -6.19 -1.28 -7.26
C ALA A 67 -6.14 -1.16 -5.73
N LEU A 68 -7.11 -1.76 -5.01
CA LEU A 68 -7.13 -1.75 -3.55
C LEU A 68 -5.98 -2.57 -2.95
N ARG A 69 -5.65 -3.73 -3.52
CA ARG A 69 -4.50 -4.53 -3.08
C ARG A 69 -3.17 -3.83 -3.38
N LEU A 70 -3.06 -3.13 -4.51
CA LEU A 70 -1.91 -2.28 -4.81
C LEU A 70 -1.79 -1.13 -3.79
N PHE A 71 -2.89 -0.51 -3.40
CA PHE A 71 -2.88 0.51 -2.37
C PHE A 71 -2.35 -0.02 -1.03
N ILE A 72 -2.81 -1.21 -0.61
CA ILE A 72 -2.45 -1.79 0.69
C ILE A 72 -1.04 -2.41 0.67
N PHE A 73 -0.65 -3.12 -0.39
CA PHE A 73 0.59 -3.91 -0.43
C PHE A 73 1.67 -3.34 -1.36
N GLY A 74 1.39 -2.23 -2.05
CA GLY A 74 2.30 -1.63 -3.00
C GLY A 74 2.72 -2.60 -4.11
N VAL A 75 3.95 -2.42 -4.58
CA VAL A 75 4.57 -3.16 -5.69
C VAL A 75 4.69 -4.67 -5.42
N PHE A 76 4.58 -5.12 -4.16
CA PHE A 76 4.61 -6.57 -3.88
C PHE A 76 3.39 -7.31 -4.45
N GLU A 77 2.24 -6.65 -4.59
CA GLU A 77 1.09 -7.24 -5.29
C GLU A 77 1.39 -7.43 -6.78
N THR A 78 2.02 -6.44 -7.44
CA THR A 78 2.37 -6.53 -8.87
C THR A 78 3.45 -7.58 -9.13
N LEU A 79 4.42 -7.73 -8.23
CA LEU A 79 5.44 -8.78 -8.30
C LEU A 79 4.85 -10.19 -8.08
N SER A 80 3.86 -10.32 -7.19
CA SER A 80 3.17 -11.60 -6.97
C SER A 80 2.43 -12.10 -8.22
N TRP A 81 1.92 -11.15 -9.02
CA TRP A 81 1.29 -11.45 -10.30
C TRP A 81 2.28 -11.88 -11.37
N LYS A 82 3.45 -11.21 -11.45
CA LYS A 82 4.49 -11.58 -12.42
C LYS A 82 4.98 -13.01 -12.22
N ASN A 83 5.03 -13.48 -10.97
CA ASN A 83 5.41 -14.86 -10.64
C ASN A 83 4.29 -15.90 -10.85
N LYS A 84 3.04 -15.48 -11.10
CA LYS A 84 1.93 -16.39 -11.43
C LYS A 84 1.78 -16.61 -12.94
N LYS A 85 2.40 -15.77 -13.77
CA LYS A 85 2.58 -16.01 -15.21
C LYS A 85 3.85 -16.83 -15.42
#